data_AF-A0A4Y3TMR8-F1
#
_entry.id   AF-A0A4Y3TMR8-F1
#
_cell.length_a   1.000
_cell.length_b   1.000
_cell.length_c   1.000
_cell.angle_alpha   90.00
_cell.angle_beta   90.00
_cell.angle_gamma   90.00
#
_symmetry.space_group_name_H-M   'P 1'
#
loop_
_entity.id
_entity.type
_entity.pdbx_description
1 polymer ?
#
loop_
_entity_poly.entity_id
_entity_poly.type
_entity_poly.pdbx_seq_one_letter_code
_entity_poly.pdbx_strand_id
1 'polypeptide(L)'
;MTRMPSGLLALALLSLPLAPVITNAAPPSAAATSAAASPERPVPDNYRLLGTLGPYPIGATLSVLPNQSLSGAHYFYMNKLVDIPLSGQFTGEQLTLSEPGGGHFTLHLEAKDKKAPHPLTLQTSTALVGTWTNSAKTYPVTLTLSAIDSGAPGTQYQDVTNASPAAFEAMVQRFLHSVLSGDKAETAKLISWPLRFNGDHPLTLKTPQDLFASWSHIFTPCMRTHLQNSVPHDMFVHNSLAMVDGGTVWFDANGATAINSVTCPHHP
;
A
#
# COMPACT_ATOMS: atom_id res chain seq x y z
N MET A 1 12.03 52.54 -3.86
CA MET A 1 12.27 51.27 -4.59
C MET A 1 12.80 51.63 -5.97
N THR A 2 13.87 50.96 -6.42
CA THR A 2 14.81 51.53 -7.41
C THR A 2 14.67 50.86 -8.78
N ARG A 3 15.03 51.59 -9.84
CA ARG A 3 14.74 51.31 -11.26
C ARG A 3 15.35 49.99 -11.80
N MET A 4 14.63 49.36 -12.72
CA MET A 4 15.20 48.51 -13.78
C MET A 4 15.94 49.37 -14.84
N PRO A 5 16.85 48.76 -15.62
CA PRO A 5 17.07 49.16 -16.99
C PRO A 5 16.88 48.00 -18.00
N SER A 6 16.25 48.31 -19.13
CA SER A 6 16.23 47.47 -20.33
C SER A 6 17.50 47.67 -21.16
N GLY A 7 17.90 46.67 -21.95
CA GLY A 7 18.99 46.77 -22.92
C GLY A 7 18.76 45.88 -24.13
N LEU A 8 18.41 46.50 -25.26
CA LEU A 8 18.32 45.88 -26.61
C LEU A 8 19.57 46.25 -27.44
N LEU A 9 19.66 45.66 -28.64
CA LEU A 9 20.58 45.87 -29.79
C LEU A 9 21.63 44.75 -29.99
N ALA A 10 22.01 44.36 -31.22
CA ALA A 10 21.38 44.51 -32.55
C ALA A 10 22.05 43.57 -33.59
N LEU A 11 21.38 43.29 -34.71
CA LEU A 11 21.90 42.52 -35.86
C LEU A 11 22.72 43.38 -36.84
N ALA A 12 23.74 42.78 -37.47
CA ALA A 12 24.09 42.87 -38.91
C ALA A 12 25.26 41.88 -39.19
N LEU A 13 25.33 40.97 -40.18
CA LEU A 13 24.85 40.77 -41.57
C LEU A 13 25.82 41.17 -42.70
N LEU A 14 26.11 40.16 -43.56
CA LEU A 14 26.59 40.21 -44.97
C LEU A 14 28.06 40.64 -45.20
N SER A 15 28.84 40.13 -46.17
CA SER A 15 28.50 39.53 -47.48
C SER A 15 29.49 38.46 -48.00
N LEU A 16 29.03 37.68 -49.00
CA LEU A 16 29.71 36.71 -49.91
C LEU A 16 30.63 37.41 -50.96
N PRO A 17 31.39 36.74 -51.89
CA PRO A 17 31.24 35.39 -52.51
C PRO A 17 32.54 34.51 -52.44
N LEU A 18 32.83 33.43 -53.20
CA LEU A 18 32.32 32.86 -54.48
C LEU A 18 32.39 31.30 -54.52
N ALA A 19 32.87 30.66 -55.61
CA ALA A 19 32.74 29.22 -55.94
C ALA A 19 33.92 28.72 -56.84
N PRO A 20 33.92 27.50 -57.46
CA PRO A 20 33.55 26.14 -57.02
C PRO A 20 34.64 25.06 -57.32
N VAL A 21 34.60 23.88 -56.66
CA VAL A 21 35.14 22.60 -57.22
C VAL A 21 34.28 21.42 -56.74
N ILE A 22 34.01 20.46 -57.63
CA ILE A 22 33.30 19.20 -57.34
C ILE A 22 34.32 18.05 -57.26
N THR A 23 34.33 17.29 -56.16
CA THR A 23 34.94 15.94 -56.12
C THR A 23 34.16 15.01 -55.19
N ASN A 24 33.78 13.83 -55.68
CA ASN A 24 33.16 12.77 -54.87
C ASN A 24 34.11 12.26 -53.79
N ALA A 25 33.62 12.14 -52.56
CA ALA A 25 34.19 11.28 -51.53
C ALA A 25 33.05 10.64 -50.72
N ALA A 26 33.18 9.34 -50.42
CA ALA A 26 32.15 8.60 -49.68
C ALA A 26 32.01 9.11 -48.24
N PRO A 27 30.81 9.01 -47.62
CA PRO A 27 30.65 9.39 -46.21
C PRO A 27 31.49 8.46 -45.31
N PRO A 28 32.23 9.00 -44.32
CA PRO A 28 32.88 8.15 -43.33
C PRO A 28 31.81 7.41 -42.52
N SER A 29 32.05 6.13 -42.27
CA SER A 29 31.16 5.28 -41.48
C SER A 29 30.93 5.90 -40.09
N ALA A 30 29.68 6.31 -39.83
CA ALA A 30 29.30 6.78 -38.50
C ALA A 30 29.34 5.59 -37.55
N ALA A 31 30.35 5.55 -36.68
CA ALA A 31 30.43 4.59 -35.60
C ALA A 31 29.21 4.80 -34.69
N ALA A 32 28.21 3.94 -34.82
CA ALA A 32 27.05 3.94 -33.95
C ALA A 32 27.50 3.58 -32.53
N THR A 33 27.67 4.59 -31.68
CA THR A 33 27.87 4.40 -30.26
C THR A 33 26.62 3.72 -29.71
N SER A 34 26.67 2.40 -29.54
CA SER A 34 25.59 1.65 -28.91
C SER A 34 25.41 2.19 -27.50
N ALA A 35 24.30 2.89 -27.27
CA ALA A 35 23.90 3.32 -25.95
C ALA A 35 23.62 2.05 -25.15
N ALA A 36 24.57 1.65 -24.29
CA ALA A 36 24.39 0.52 -23.41
C ALA A 36 23.10 0.73 -22.60
N ALA A 37 22.14 -0.18 -22.76
CA ALA A 37 20.94 -0.18 -21.95
C ALA A 37 21.38 -0.17 -20.48
N SER A 38 20.90 0.82 -19.71
CA SER A 38 21.14 0.83 -18.27
C SER A 38 20.58 -0.46 -17.70
N PRO A 39 21.32 -1.19 -16.85
CA PRO A 39 20.82 -2.44 -16.28
C PRO A 39 19.50 -2.14 -15.56
N GLU A 40 18.46 -2.84 -15.97
CA GLU A 40 17.11 -2.68 -15.45
C GLU A 40 17.15 -2.93 -13.94
N ARG A 41 16.77 -1.93 -13.14
CA ARG A 41 16.87 -2.05 -11.68
C ARG A 41 15.90 -3.14 -11.22
N PRO A 42 16.35 -4.15 -10.45
CA PRO A 42 15.46 -5.21 -9.99
C PRO A 42 14.31 -4.59 -9.19
N VAL A 43 13.09 -4.91 -9.60
CA VAL A 43 11.87 -4.48 -8.91
C VAL A 43 11.70 -5.37 -7.66
N PRO A 44 11.44 -4.79 -6.48
CA PRO A 44 11.14 -5.58 -5.29
C PRO A 44 9.70 -6.10 -5.30
N ASP A 45 9.50 -7.26 -4.69
CA ASP A 45 8.19 -7.74 -4.27
C ASP A 45 7.81 -7.07 -2.94
N ASN A 46 6.60 -6.53 -2.83
CA ASN A 46 6.02 -5.98 -1.60
C ASN A 46 5.20 -7.06 -0.89
N TYR A 47 5.70 -7.53 0.25
CA TYR A 47 4.99 -8.47 1.13
C TYR A 47 4.14 -7.67 2.11
N ARG A 48 2.82 -7.72 1.93
CA ARG A 48 1.85 -7.05 2.80
C ARG A 48 1.40 -7.98 3.90
N LEU A 49 1.56 -7.53 5.13
CA LEU A 49 1.39 -8.30 6.34
C LEU A 49 0.37 -7.61 7.24
N LEU A 50 -0.51 -8.39 7.87
CA LEU A 50 -1.48 -7.90 8.85
C LEU A 50 -1.33 -8.69 10.15
N GLY A 51 -1.54 -8.04 11.29
CA GLY A 51 -1.51 -8.71 12.58
C GLY A 51 -1.41 -7.74 13.75
N THR A 52 -0.62 -8.07 14.76
CA THR A 52 -0.56 -7.32 16.03
C THR A 52 0.85 -7.06 16.55
N LEU A 53 0.97 -5.94 17.26
CA LEU A 53 2.07 -5.59 18.16
C LEU A 53 1.48 -5.47 19.56
N GLY A 54 1.60 -6.53 20.36
CA GLY A 54 0.89 -6.67 21.63
C GLY A 54 -0.63 -6.59 21.43
N PRO A 55 -1.35 -5.66 22.09
CA PRO A 55 -2.78 -5.48 21.91
C PRO A 55 -3.17 -4.61 20.70
N TYR A 56 -2.21 -4.07 19.94
CA TYR A 56 -2.48 -3.10 18.88
C TYR A 56 -2.47 -3.78 17.51
N PRO A 57 -3.50 -3.62 16.66
CA PRO A 57 -3.45 -4.05 15.28
C PRO A 57 -2.42 -3.20 14.50
N ILE A 58 -1.66 -3.85 13.63
CA ILE A 58 -0.69 -3.23 12.72
C ILE A 58 -0.76 -3.87 11.33
N GLY A 59 -0.51 -3.05 10.31
CA GLY A 59 -0.13 -3.53 8.98
C GLY A 59 1.35 -3.26 8.76
N ALA A 60 2.04 -4.13 8.03
CA ALA A 60 3.45 -3.94 7.67
C ALA A 60 3.69 -4.31 6.22
N THR A 61 4.59 -3.59 5.57
CA THR A 61 5.01 -3.86 4.19
C THR A 61 6.52 -4.06 4.17
N LEU A 62 6.97 -5.16 3.56
CA LEU A 62 8.38 -5.47 3.34
C LEU A 62 8.64 -5.51 1.83
N SER A 63 9.44 -4.59 1.31
CA SER A 63 9.85 -4.55 -0.10
C SER A 63 11.16 -5.31 -0.28
N VAL A 64 11.10 -6.52 -0.84
CA VAL A 64 12.21 -7.48 -0.92
C VAL A 64 12.67 -7.65 -2.35
N LEU A 65 13.97 -7.48 -2.59
CA LEU A 65 14.58 -7.69 -3.91
C LEU A 65 14.74 -9.19 -4.22
N PRO A 66 14.89 -9.59 -5.50
CA PRO A 66 15.07 -10.99 -5.90
C PRO A 66 16.27 -11.72 -5.25
N ASN A 67 17.24 -10.98 -4.72
CA ASN A 67 18.37 -11.49 -3.95
C ASN A 67 18.07 -11.65 -2.44
N GLN A 68 16.79 -11.58 -2.03
CA GLN A 68 16.28 -11.65 -0.66
C GLN A 68 16.74 -10.51 0.28
N SER A 69 17.32 -9.43 -0.25
CA SER A 69 17.62 -8.23 0.55
C SER A 69 16.40 -7.32 0.69
N LEU A 70 16.25 -6.68 1.85
CA LEU A 70 15.26 -5.63 2.06
C LEU A 70 15.70 -4.35 1.36
N SER A 71 14.84 -3.83 0.49
CA SER A 71 14.97 -2.51 -0.15
C SER A 71 14.14 -1.42 0.54
N GLY A 72 13.12 -1.81 1.29
CA GLY A 72 12.28 -0.96 2.11
C GLY A 72 11.46 -1.79 3.09
N ALA A 73 11.11 -1.19 4.22
CA ALA A 73 10.17 -1.76 5.17
C ALA A 73 9.50 -0.63 5.98
N HIS A 74 8.24 -0.82 6.34
CA HIS A 74 7.53 0.04 7.30
C HIS A 74 6.40 -0.73 7.98
N TYR A 75 5.89 -0.17 9.06
CA TYR A 75 4.61 -0.60 9.60
C TYR A 75 3.73 0.59 9.98
N PHE A 76 2.43 0.44 9.74
CA PHE A 76 1.41 1.42 10.09
C PHE A 76 0.97 1.19 11.54
N TYR A 77 1.29 2.13 12.42
CA TYR A 77 0.87 2.06 13.80
C TYR A 77 -0.53 2.66 13.97
N MET A 78 -1.54 1.80 13.87
CA MET A 78 -2.97 2.16 13.84
C MET A 78 -3.40 3.17 14.92
N ASN A 79 -2.88 3.06 16.15
CA ASN A 79 -3.22 3.96 17.26
C ASN A 79 -2.72 5.42 17.07
N LYS A 80 -1.74 5.65 16.20
CA LYS A 80 -1.24 6.99 15.83
C LYS A 80 -1.50 7.37 14.38
N LEU A 81 -2.07 6.47 13.58
CA LEU A 81 -2.32 6.63 12.14
C LEU A 81 -1.08 7.12 11.38
N VAL A 82 0.06 6.46 11.61
CA VAL A 82 1.37 6.87 11.07
C VAL A 82 2.22 5.67 10.69
N ASP A 83 2.92 5.80 9.58
CA ASP A 83 3.95 4.87 9.16
C ASP A 83 5.25 5.10 9.92
N ILE A 84 5.75 4.01 10.49
CA ILE A 84 7.06 3.98 11.13
C ILE A 84 7.97 3.21 10.17
N PRO A 85 8.95 3.89 9.53
CA PRO A 85 9.88 3.23 8.63
C PRO A 85 10.79 2.30 9.43
N LEU A 86 11.16 1.19 8.80
CA LEU A 86 11.97 0.13 9.39
C LEU A 86 13.22 -0.11 8.54
N SER A 87 14.35 -0.32 9.20
CA SER A 87 15.58 -0.79 8.59
C SER A 87 15.99 -2.13 9.18
N GLY A 88 16.50 -3.05 8.38
CA GLY A 88 16.78 -4.39 8.86
C GLY A 88 17.20 -5.37 7.79
N GLN A 89 17.23 -6.65 8.16
CA GLN A 89 17.78 -7.71 7.33
C GLN A 89 17.22 -9.09 7.70
N PHE A 90 17.20 -9.98 6.72
CA PHE A 90 17.05 -11.42 6.97
C PHE A 90 18.40 -12.03 7.38
N THR A 91 18.36 -13.07 8.20
CA THR A 91 19.52 -13.90 8.56
C THR A 91 19.02 -15.33 8.75
N GLY A 92 19.04 -16.09 7.65
CA GLY A 92 18.28 -17.34 7.57
C GLY A 92 16.77 -17.07 7.68
N GLU A 93 16.10 -17.84 8.53
CA GLU A 93 14.65 -17.70 8.79
C GLU A 93 14.29 -16.57 9.77
N GLN A 94 15.28 -15.85 10.30
CA GLN A 94 15.06 -14.72 11.19
C GLN A 94 15.05 -13.40 10.43
N LEU A 95 14.18 -12.50 10.86
CA LEU A 95 14.05 -11.13 10.39
C LEU A 95 14.27 -10.19 11.58
N THR A 96 15.30 -9.36 11.50
CA THR A 96 15.53 -8.28 12.46
C THR A 96 15.22 -6.95 11.80
N LEU A 97 14.43 -6.11 12.48
CA LEU A 97 14.05 -4.77 12.02
C LEU A 97 14.24 -3.76 13.16
N SER A 98 14.57 -2.52 12.84
CA SER A 98 14.78 -1.42 13.78
C SER A 98 14.02 -0.19 13.34
N GLU A 99 13.38 0.46 14.31
CA GLU A 99 12.74 1.76 14.18
C GLU A 99 13.73 2.89 14.45
N PRO A 100 13.57 4.07 13.83
CA PRO A 100 14.27 5.29 14.23
C PRO A 100 14.04 5.68 15.71
N GLY A 101 12.93 5.22 16.31
CA GLY A 101 12.59 5.45 17.71
C GLY A 101 13.27 4.51 18.72
N GLY A 102 14.13 3.58 18.28
CA GLY A 102 14.81 2.62 19.15
C GLY A 102 13.95 1.41 19.58
N GLY A 103 12.84 1.16 18.88
CA GLY A 103 12.16 -0.13 18.90
C GLY A 103 12.84 -1.13 17.95
N HIS A 104 12.92 -2.39 18.35
CA HIS A 104 13.54 -3.46 17.58
C HIS A 104 12.58 -4.65 17.49
N PHE A 105 12.38 -5.17 16.28
CA PHE A 105 11.70 -6.43 16.04
C PHE A 105 12.73 -7.55 15.89
N THR A 106 12.47 -8.67 16.56
CA THR A 106 13.13 -9.95 16.33
C THR A 106 12.05 -10.97 16.02
N LEU A 107 11.94 -11.34 14.74
CA LEU A 107 10.90 -12.21 14.20
C LEU A 107 11.53 -13.44 13.54
N HIS A 108 10.79 -14.54 13.50
CA HIS A 108 11.10 -15.73 12.71
C HIS A 108 9.94 -16.09 11.79
N LEU A 109 10.25 -16.73 10.67
CA LEU A 109 9.25 -17.24 9.73
C LEU A 109 8.55 -18.48 10.31
N GLU A 110 7.23 -18.56 10.17
CA GLU A 110 6.43 -19.74 10.52
C GLU A 110 5.55 -20.19 9.34
N ALA A 111 5.50 -21.51 9.11
CA ALA A 111 4.59 -22.14 8.17
C ALA A 111 3.51 -22.95 8.90
N LYS A 112 2.26 -22.89 8.43
CA LYS A 112 1.16 -23.72 8.94
C LYS A 112 1.42 -25.23 8.79
N ASP A 113 2.11 -25.63 7.72
CA ASP A 113 2.55 -27.02 7.56
C ASP A 113 3.92 -27.23 8.24
N LYS A 114 3.94 -28.08 9.28
CA LYS A 114 5.16 -28.49 9.99
C LYS A 114 6.10 -29.37 9.16
N LYS A 115 5.69 -29.76 7.95
CA LYS A 115 6.51 -30.48 6.96
C LYS A 115 7.00 -29.58 5.82
N ALA A 116 6.75 -28.27 5.89
CA ALA A 116 7.27 -27.33 4.90
C ALA A 116 8.80 -27.49 4.77
N PRO A 117 9.35 -27.47 3.54
CA PRO A 117 10.78 -27.61 3.34
C PRO A 117 11.51 -26.38 3.89
N HIS A 118 12.51 -26.63 4.74
CA HIS A 118 13.39 -25.61 5.30
C HIS A 118 14.64 -25.41 4.40
N PRO A 119 15.22 -24.20 4.34
CA PRO A 119 14.80 -23.00 5.07
C PRO A 119 13.54 -22.36 4.49
N LEU A 120 12.70 -21.83 5.39
CA LEU A 120 11.55 -21.00 5.03
C LEU A 120 11.99 -19.67 4.40
N THR A 121 11.14 -19.14 3.53
CA THR A 121 11.23 -17.80 2.95
C THR A 121 9.89 -17.08 3.15
N LEU A 122 9.79 -15.78 2.86
CA LEU A 122 8.49 -15.08 2.94
C LEU A 122 7.43 -15.75 2.07
N GLN A 123 7.82 -16.25 0.89
CA GLN A 123 6.94 -16.93 -0.06
C GLN A 123 6.45 -18.31 0.42
N THR A 124 7.22 -19.02 1.25
CA THR A 124 6.85 -20.34 1.80
C THR A 124 6.33 -20.28 3.23
N SER A 125 6.53 -19.16 3.91
CA SER A 125 5.95 -18.87 5.22
C SER A 125 4.47 -18.50 5.14
N THR A 126 3.79 -18.61 6.27
CA THR A 126 2.42 -18.12 6.47
C THR A 126 2.36 -16.98 7.48
N ALA A 127 3.39 -16.82 8.31
CA ALA A 127 3.51 -15.76 9.30
C ALA A 127 4.97 -15.40 9.60
N LEU A 128 5.15 -14.20 10.14
CA LEU A 128 6.30 -13.75 10.92
C LEU A 128 5.83 -13.63 12.39
N VAL A 129 6.51 -14.31 13.30
CA VAL A 129 6.18 -14.35 14.72
C VAL A 129 7.40 -13.99 15.54
N GLY A 130 7.24 -13.33 16.67
CA GLY A 130 8.36 -13.01 17.56
C GLY A 130 8.03 -11.90 18.54
N THR A 131 8.94 -10.95 18.70
CA THR A 131 8.77 -9.82 19.61
C THR A 131 9.18 -8.49 19.01
N TRP A 132 8.55 -7.43 19.51
CA TRP A 132 9.04 -6.07 19.47
C TRP A 132 9.55 -5.70 20.86
N THR A 133 10.71 -5.04 20.95
CA THR A 133 11.28 -4.56 22.22
C THR A 133 11.88 -3.17 22.06
N ASN A 134 11.66 -2.31 23.05
CA ASN A 134 12.43 -1.08 23.24
C ASN A 134 13.02 -1.05 24.66
N SER A 135 13.64 0.07 25.05
CA SER A 135 14.29 0.24 26.36
C SER A 135 13.37 0.07 27.59
N ALA A 136 12.05 0.04 27.43
CA ALA A 136 11.09 -0.02 28.53
C ALA A 136 10.08 -1.18 28.46
N LYS A 137 9.86 -1.77 27.27
CA LYS A 137 8.79 -2.74 27.04
C LYS A 137 9.15 -3.77 25.98
N THR A 138 8.63 -4.98 26.15
CA THR A 138 8.58 -6.03 25.13
C THR A 138 7.12 -6.38 24.88
N TYR A 139 6.75 -6.55 23.61
CA TYR A 139 5.44 -7.00 23.16
C TYR A 139 5.58 -8.19 22.20
N PRO A 140 4.69 -9.19 22.25
CA PRO A 140 4.62 -10.21 21.21
C PRO A 140 4.21 -9.58 19.88
N VAL A 141 4.74 -10.10 18.78
CA VAL A 141 4.37 -9.70 17.42
C VAL A 141 3.97 -10.95 16.64
N THR A 142 2.85 -10.83 15.93
CA THR A 142 2.38 -11.82 14.96
C THR A 142 1.92 -11.08 13.73
N LEU A 143 2.44 -11.45 12.56
CA LEU A 143 2.15 -10.85 11.27
C LEU A 143 1.91 -11.96 10.25
N THR A 144 0.70 -12.04 9.69
CA THR A 144 0.37 -13.02 8.65
C THR A 144 0.43 -12.39 7.26
N LEU A 145 0.88 -13.15 6.26
CA LEU A 145 0.88 -12.69 4.87
C LEU A 145 -0.56 -12.47 4.38
N SER A 146 -0.85 -11.24 3.95
CA SER A 146 -2.14 -10.84 3.39
C SER A 146 -2.11 -10.73 1.87
N ALA A 147 -1.01 -10.28 1.28
CA ALA A 147 -0.84 -10.16 -0.17
C ALA A 147 0.65 -10.03 -0.56
N ILE A 148 0.93 -10.27 -1.84
CA ILE A 148 2.21 -9.96 -2.50
C ILE A 148 1.88 -9.18 -3.78
N ASP A 149 2.58 -8.08 -4.03
CA ASP A 149 2.57 -7.36 -5.31
C ASP A 149 3.99 -6.89 -5.67
N SER A 150 4.18 -6.27 -6.83
CA SER A 150 5.46 -5.68 -7.28
C SER A 150 5.31 -4.21 -7.69
N GLY A 151 4.35 -3.50 -7.08
CA GLY A 151 4.08 -2.10 -7.34
C GLY A 151 5.22 -1.17 -6.90
N ALA A 152 5.38 -0.04 -7.58
CA ALA A 152 6.31 0.99 -7.13
C ALA A 152 5.78 1.68 -5.84
N PRO A 153 6.67 2.19 -4.97
CA PRO A 153 6.24 2.91 -3.77
C PRO A 153 5.28 4.05 -4.09
N GLY A 154 4.13 4.08 -3.41
CA GLY A 154 3.11 5.11 -3.58
C GLY A 154 2.21 4.99 -4.82
N THR A 155 2.40 3.99 -5.70
CA THR A 155 1.52 3.77 -6.88
C THR A 155 0.34 2.83 -6.60
N GLN A 156 0.19 2.39 -5.35
CA GLN A 156 -0.69 1.29 -4.96
C GLN A 156 -2.14 1.40 -5.41
N TYR A 157 -2.74 2.59 -5.29
CA TYR A 157 -4.15 2.81 -5.60
C TYR A 157 -4.39 3.38 -7.00
N GLN A 158 -3.37 3.43 -7.88
CA GLN A 158 -3.49 4.04 -9.21
C GLN A 158 -4.56 3.37 -10.09
N ASP A 159 -4.77 2.06 -9.91
CA ASP A 159 -5.78 1.28 -10.63
C ASP A 159 -7.20 1.49 -10.05
N VAL A 160 -7.31 2.12 -8.88
CA VAL A 160 -8.57 2.41 -8.15
C VAL A 160 -8.96 3.88 -8.34
N THR A 161 -8.02 4.82 -8.21
CA THR A 161 -8.29 6.26 -8.15
C THR A 161 -7.11 7.12 -8.61
N ASN A 162 -7.41 8.33 -9.08
CA ASN A 162 -6.41 9.37 -9.37
C ASN A 162 -6.03 10.21 -8.12
N ALA A 163 -6.64 9.94 -6.96
CA ALA A 163 -6.28 10.59 -5.70
C ALA A 163 -4.91 10.10 -5.19
N SER A 164 -4.23 10.91 -4.37
CA SER A 164 -3.02 10.42 -3.68
C SER A 164 -3.38 9.32 -2.67
N PRO A 165 -2.46 8.39 -2.35
CA PRO A 165 -2.71 7.32 -1.39
C PRO A 165 -3.24 7.83 -0.04
N ALA A 166 -2.62 8.86 0.52
CA ALA A 166 -3.06 9.47 1.78
C ALA A 166 -4.49 10.06 1.72
N ALA A 167 -4.91 10.60 0.57
CA ALA A 167 -6.28 11.12 0.41
C ALA A 167 -7.31 9.99 0.29
N PHE A 168 -6.96 8.90 -0.38
CA PHE A 168 -7.79 7.71 -0.49
C PHE A 168 -7.92 6.99 0.85
N GLU A 169 -6.82 6.79 1.56
CA GLU A 169 -6.80 6.19 2.91
C GLU A 169 -7.57 7.05 3.92
N ALA A 170 -7.49 8.38 3.85
CA ALA A 170 -8.30 9.27 4.68
C ALA A 170 -9.82 9.11 4.43
N MET A 171 -10.25 8.80 3.21
CA MET A 171 -11.66 8.46 2.91
C MET A 171 -12.06 7.14 3.59
N VAL A 172 -11.22 6.10 3.49
CA VAL A 172 -11.48 4.79 4.13
C VAL A 172 -11.49 4.91 5.65
N GLN A 173 -10.54 5.66 6.23
CA GLN A 173 -10.49 5.94 7.67
C GLN A 173 -11.76 6.66 8.16
N ARG A 174 -12.27 7.64 7.39
CA ARG A 174 -13.56 8.30 7.70
C ARG A 174 -14.73 7.32 7.66
N PHE A 175 -14.77 6.41 6.69
CA PHE A 175 -15.83 5.38 6.60
C PHE A 175 -15.81 4.45 7.81
N LEU A 176 -14.62 3.94 8.18
CA LEU A 176 -14.46 3.11 9.37
C LEU A 176 -14.88 3.88 10.63
N HIS A 177 -14.46 5.14 10.77
CA HIS A 177 -14.84 5.96 11.91
C HIS A 177 -16.36 6.19 11.99
N SER A 178 -17.05 6.48 10.88
CA SER A 178 -18.51 6.69 10.88
C SER A 178 -19.30 5.41 11.17
N VAL A 179 -18.83 4.25 10.68
CA VAL A 179 -19.42 2.95 11.05
C VAL A 179 -19.18 2.62 12.53
N LEU A 180 -17.99 2.92 13.05
CA LEU A 180 -17.63 2.66 14.45
C LEU A 180 -18.28 3.66 15.43
N SER A 181 -18.63 4.87 15.01
CA SER A 181 -19.43 5.81 15.81
C SER A 181 -20.95 5.56 15.71
N GLY A 182 -21.40 4.84 14.68
CA GLY A 182 -22.83 4.67 14.39
C GLY A 182 -23.44 5.83 13.58
N ASP A 183 -22.62 6.74 13.06
CA ASP A 183 -23.06 7.84 12.20
C ASP A 183 -23.43 7.31 10.80
N LYS A 184 -24.71 6.96 10.67
CA LYS A 184 -25.28 6.49 9.41
C LYS A 184 -25.21 7.56 8.32
N ALA A 185 -25.39 8.83 8.68
CA ALA A 185 -25.47 9.93 7.74
C ALA A 185 -24.11 10.27 7.13
N GLU A 186 -23.03 10.21 7.92
CA GLU A 186 -21.66 10.32 7.40
C GLU A 186 -21.27 9.09 6.56
N THR A 187 -21.59 7.89 7.04
CA THR A 187 -21.33 6.63 6.30
C THR A 187 -21.98 6.64 4.91
N ALA A 188 -23.21 7.16 4.79
CA ALA A 188 -23.92 7.26 3.52
C ALA A 188 -23.28 8.21 2.48
N LYS A 189 -22.43 9.15 2.91
CA LYS A 189 -21.65 10.03 2.02
C LYS A 189 -20.37 9.36 1.50
N LEU A 190 -19.97 8.24 2.12
CA LEU A 190 -18.73 7.51 1.88
C LEU A 190 -19.00 6.15 1.20
N ILE A 191 -20.15 6.04 0.55
CA ILE A 191 -20.60 4.87 -0.20
C ILE A 191 -20.67 5.23 -1.68
N SER A 192 -20.11 4.35 -2.50
CA SER A 192 -20.31 4.34 -3.94
C SER A 192 -21.59 3.57 -4.24
N TRP A 193 -22.67 4.30 -4.56
CA TRP A 193 -23.99 3.73 -4.76
C TRP A 193 -24.14 3.08 -6.15
N PRO A 194 -24.77 1.90 -6.26
CA PRO A 194 -25.42 1.13 -5.20
C PRO A 194 -24.46 0.25 -4.39
N LEU A 195 -24.65 0.20 -3.07
CA LEU A 195 -23.87 -0.64 -2.17
C LEU A 195 -24.39 -2.08 -2.16
N ARG A 196 -23.50 -3.03 -2.44
CA ARG A 196 -23.77 -4.46 -2.30
C ARG A 196 -23.47 -4.94 -0.88
N PHE A 197 -24.39 -5.68 -0.26
CA PHE A 197 -24.11 -6.46 0.95
C PHE A 197 -24.24 -7.94 0.61
N ASN A 198 -23.16 -8.70 0.83
CA ASN A 198 -23.10 -10.13 0.59
C ASN A 198 -23.01 -10.85 1.94
N GLY A 199 -24.16 -11.29 2.46
CA GLY A 199 -24.26 -12.18 3.63
C GLY A 199 -25.35 -13.22 3.43
N ASP A 200 -25.83 -13.85 4.50
CA ASP A 200 -26.89 -14.89 4.43
C ASP A 200 -28.16 -14.41 3.71
N HIS A 201 -28.42 -13.10 3.75
CA HIS A 201 -29.46 -12.43 2.98
C HIS A 201 -28.83 -11.32 2.12
N PRO A 202 -28.32 -11.65 0.92
CA PRO A 202 -27.68 -10.66 0.06
C PRO A 202 -28.67 -9.58 -0.37
N LEU A 203 -28.21 -8.33 -0.40
CA LEU A 203 -29.05 -7.19 -0.77
C LEU A 203 -28.23 -6.10 -1.47
N THR A 204 -28.92 -5.24 -2.22
CA THR A 204 -28.32 -4.10 -2.92
C THR A 204 -29.05 -2.84 -2.47
N LEU A 205 -28.38 -2.04 -1.64
CA LEU A 205 -28.86 -0.77 -1.15
C LEU A 205 -28.66 0.29 -2.24
N LYS A 206 -29.71 1.06 -2.57
CA LYS A 206 -29.65 2.08 -3.63
C LYS A 206 -29.63 3.49 -3.06
N THR A 207 -30.04 3.65 -1.81
CA THR A 207 -30.21 4.95 -1.15
C THR A 207 -29.66 4.93 0.28
N PRO A 208 -29.32 6.11 0.85
CA PRO A 208 -29.03 6.26 2.28
C PRO A 208 -30.14 5.69 3.17
N GLN A 209 -31.41 5.84 2.78
CA GLN A 209 -32.56 5.36 3.55
C GLN A 209 -32.57 3.83 3.65
N ASP A 210 -32.23 3.11 2.58
CA ASP A 210 -32.08 1.65 2.59
C ASP A 210 -31.01 1.24 3.62
N LEU A 211 -29.83 1.88 3.57
CA LEU A 211 -28.74 1.64 4.53
C LEU A 211 -29.18 1.92 5.97
N PHE A 212 -29.96 2.97 6.20
CA PHE A 212 -30.40 3.33 7.54
C PHE A 212 -31.33 2.27 8.13
N ALA A 213 -32.18 1.68 7.30
CA ALA A 213 -33.07 0.58 7.66
C ALA A 213 -32.30 -0.74 7.86
N SER A 214 -31.36 -1.08 6.97
CA SER A 214 -30.54 -2.30 7.04
C SER A 214 -29.35 -2.20 8.01
N TRP A 215 -29.14 -1.06 8.68
CA TRP A 215 -27.92 -0.77 9.45
C TRP A 215 -27.53 -1.85 10.46
N SER A 216 -28.47 -2.33 11.28
CA SER A 216 -28.20 -3.35 12.31
C SER A 216 -28.01 -4.76 11.76
N HIS A 217 -28.46 -5.01 10.51
CA HIS A 217 -28.24 -6.27 9.81
C HIS A 217 -26.83 -6.32 9.19
N ILE A 218 -26.35 -5.20 8.68
CA ILE A 218 -25.02 -5.07 8.05
C ILE A 218 -23.94 -4.88 9.11
N PHE A 219 -24.07 -3.85 9.95
CA PHE A 219 -23.08 -3.47 10.97
C PHE A 219 -23.45 -4.07 12.33
N THR A 220 -23.49 -5.39 12.38
CA THR A 220 -23.65 -6.15 13.62
C THR A 220 -22.52 -5.81 14.63
N PRO A 221 -22.67 -6.10 15.94
CA PRO A 221 -21.60 -5.89 16.91
C PRO A 221 -20.29 -6.58 16.51
N CYS A 222 -20.36 -7.81 16.01
CA CYS A 222 -19.20 -8.55 15.52
C CYS A 222 -18.56 -7.92 14.26
N MET A 223 -19.37 -7.47 13.29
CA MET A 223 -18.87 -6.72 12.14
C MET A 223 -18.10 -5.47 12.59
N ARG A 224 -18.61 -4.74 13.58
CA ARG A 224 -17.92 -3.56 14.13
C ARG A 224 -16.63 -3.94 14.86
N THR A 225 -16.56 -5.07 15.56
CA THR A 225 -15.29 -5.58 16.12
C THR A 225 -14.25 -5.90 15.05
N HIS A 226 -14.66 -6.49 13.92
CA HIS A 226 -13.77 -6.71 12.77
C HIS A 226 -13.25 -5.38 12.21
N LEU A 227 -14.15 -4.45 11.88
CA LEU A 227 -13.79 -3.14 11.34
C LEU A 227 -12.94 -2.30 12.31
N GLN A 228 -13.11 -2.44 13.63
CA GLN A 228 -12.29 -1.78 14.64
C GLN A 228 -10.83 -2.23 14.62
N ASN A 229 -10.56 -3.48 14.22
CA ASN A 229 -9.22 -4.04 14.10
C ASN A 229 -8.64 -3.98 12.68
N SER A 230 -9.41 -3.46 11.72
CA SER A 230 -8.99 -3.32 10.33
C SER A 230 -7.91 -2.24 10.17
N VAL A 231 -6.99 -2.45 9.22
CA VAL A 231 -5.90 -1.51 8.92
C VAL A 231 -6.19 -0.81 7.57
N PRO A 232 -6.58 0.48 7.58
CA PRO A 232 -6.90 1.25 6.38
C PRO A 232 -5.65 1.94 5.79
N HIS A 233 -4.57 1.18 5.68
CA HIS A 233 -3.30 1.60 5.11
C HIS A 233 -2.71 0.45 4.31
N ASP A 234 -2.04 0.76 3.19
CA ASP A 234 -1.41 -0.23 2.31
C ASP A 234 -2.36 -1.40 1.92
N MET A 235 -3.65 -1.07 1.73
CA MET A 235 -4.75 -1.99 1.43
C MET A 235 -4.60 -2.72 0.09
N PHE A 236 -4.79 -4.05 0.09
CA PHE A 236 -4.75 -4.86 -1.13
C PHE A 236 -5.73 -4.35 -2.20
N VAL A 237 -5.28 -4.33 -3.46
CA VAL A 237 -6.05 -3.88 -4.63
C VAL A 237 -6.27 -5.04 -5.60
N HIS A 238 -7.51 -5.21 -6.06
CA HIS A 238 -7.87 -6.16 -7.12
C HIS A 238 -9.10 -5.67 -7.90
N ASN A 239 -9.09 -5.84 -9.23
CA ASN A 239 -10.16 -5.40 -10.13
C ASN A 239 -10.61 -3.95 -9.89
N SER A 240 -9.65 -3.03 -9.77
CA SER A 240 -9.89 -1.59 -9.48
C SER A 240 -10.62 -1.30 -8.17
N LEU A 241 -10.58 -2.21 -7.20
CA LEU A 241 -11.10 -2.03 -5.84
C LEU A 241 -10.01 -2.28 -4.79
N ALA A 242 -9.94 -1.43 -3.76
CA ALA A 242 -9.13 -1.67 -2.56
C ALA A 242 -9.96 -2.34 -1.46
N MET A 243 -9.35 -3.12 -0.57
CA MET A 243 -10.06 -3.79 0.52
C MET A 243 -9.44 -3.64 1.91
N VAL A 244 -10.29 -3.62 2.94
CA VAL A 244 -9.91 -3.74 4.36
C VAL A 244 -10.38 -5.07 4.96
N ASP A 245 -9.74 -5.50 6.05
CA ASP A 245 -10.11 -6.68 6.85
C ASP A 245 -10.33 -7.93 5.97
N GLY A 246 -9.32 -8.29 5.17
CA GLY A 246 -9.36 -9.50 4.34
C GLY A 246 -10.45 -9.54 3.25
N GLY A 247 -11.08 -8.40 2.95
CA GLY A 247 -12.19 -8.32 1.99
C GLY A 247 -13.55 -8.08 2.61
N THR A 248 -13.65 -7.78 3.91
CA THR A 248 -14.92 -7.42 4.57
C THR A 248 -15.55 -6.16 3.97
N VAL A 249 -14.76 -5.16 3.56
CA VAL A 249 -15.26 -3.98 2.80
C VAL A 249 -14.34 -3.69 1.62
N TRP A 250 -14.96 -3.43 0.46
CA TRP A 250 -14.30 -3.06 -0.79
C TRP A 250 -14.68 -1.63 -1.20
N PHE A 251 -13.68 -0.87 -1.64
CA PHE A 251 -13.77 0.55 -1.99
C PHE A 251 -13.36 0.78 -3.45
N ASP A 252 -14.15 1.56 -4.18
CA ASP A 252 -13.73 2.19 -5.44
C ASP A 252 -13.29 3.65 -5.18
N ALA A 253 -12.99 4.41 -6.23
CA ALA A 253 -12.60 5.82 -6.15
C ALA A 253 -13.52 6.73 -5.33
N ASN A 254 -14.81 6.38 -5.19
CA ASN A 254 -15.87 7.22 -4.60
C ASN A 254 -16.28 6.77 -3.20
N GLY A 255 -15.97 5.54 -2.79
CA GLY A 255 -16.31 5.01 -1.48
C GLY A 255 -16.55 3.50 -1.43
N ALA A 256 -17.14 3.02 -0.34
CA ALA A 256 -17.48 1.62 -0.17
C ALA A 256 -18.53 1.18 -1.20
N THR A 257 -18.24 0.12 -1.97
CA THR A 257 -19.12 -0.43 -3.02
C THR A 257 -19.62 -1.85 -2.70
N ALA A 258 -18.89 -2.59 -1.85
CA ALA A 258 -19.35 -3.88 -1.34
C ALA A 258 -18.93 -4.10 0.11
N ILE A 259 -19.82 -4.72 0.89
CA ILE A 259 -19.55 -5.25 2.24
C ILE A 259 -19.88 -6.74 2.22
N ASN A 260 -18.97 -7.58 2.71
CA ASN A 260 -19.18 -9.00 2.90
C ASN A 260 -19.43 -9.27 4.39
N SER A 261 -20.34 -10.20 4.73
CA SER A 261 -20.57 -10.59 6.13
C SER A 261 -19.36 -11.34 6.70
N VAL A 262 -19.00 -11.05 7.95
CA VAL A 262 -17.97 -11.78 8.68
C VAL A 262 -18.56 -12.95 9.47
N THR A 263 -17.87 -14.10 9.47
CA THR A 263 -18.25 -15.26 10.29
C THR A 263 -17.76 -15.06 11.71
N CYS A 264 -18.69 -14.95 12.65
CA CYS A 264 -18.40 -14.75 14.06
C CYS A 264 -18.39 -16.10 14.79
N PRO A 265 -17.37 -16.43 15.60
CA PRO A 265 -17.49 -17.57 16.50
C PRO A 265 -18.66 -17.33 17.46
N HIS A 266 -19.54 -18.31 17.59
CA HIS A 266 -20.55 -18.29 18.65
C HIS A 266 -19.83 -18.31 20.00
N HIS A 267 -19.91 -17.21 20.75
CA HIS A 267 -19.58 -17.24 22.17
C HIS A 267 -20.59 -18.18 22.87
N PRO A 268 -20.12 -19.22 23.58
CA PRO A 268 -20.98 -20.07 24.39
C PRO A 268 -21.49 -19.34 25.64
#